data_AF-A0A194VTF9-F1
#
_entry.id   AF-A0A194VTF9-F1
#
_cell.length_a   1.000
_cell.length_b   1.000
_cell.length_c   1.000
_cell.angle_alpha   90.00
_cell.angle_beta   90.00
_cell.angle_gamma   90.00
#
_symmetry.space_group_name_H-M   'P 1'
#
loop_
_entity.id
_entity.type
_entity.pdbx_description
1 polymer ?
#
loop_
_entity_poly.entity_id
_entity_poly.type
_entity_poly.pdbx_seq_one_letter_code
_entity_poly.pdbx_strand_id
1 'polypeptide(L)'
;MASSYSAIPRFLLPQSGRIWQRANLGNKLRSSDLSAVRYASGVSRDATGKPIVLEQPERFNPPSHGARLPRKNRPQQHQHYGGSLSPEDIAAQKRKEYPGLPAPEGTWGHWFWHSRALHLSITMGTLASLAIFTMVENFRRTTPFADMLPSGSDYREQPFESMRTLYEVWQLTQLHNSTIVAEKRRKSVDDVAKRAEYRKAHGLEQSGGLGNWTAKGNGEILQPESGKREKWFGIF
;
A
#
# COMPACT_ATOMS: atom_id res chain seq x y z
N MET A 1 38.12 31.94 -31.60
CA MET A 1 37.35 30.68 -31.57
C MET A 1 37.29 30.21 -30.12
N ALA A 2 36.24 30.54 -29.38
CA ALA A 2 36.01 30.04 -28.03
C ALA A 2 34.52 29.74 -27.89
N SER A 3 34.20 28.46 -27.69
CA SER A 3 32.87 27.89 -27.62
C SER A 3 32.16 28.32 -26.33
N SER A 4 31.06 29.04 -26.46
CA SER A 4 30.17 29.39 -25.35
C SER A 4 29.37 28.16 -24.91
N TYR A 5 29.57 27.70 -23.69
CA TYR A 5 28.76 26.64 -23.07
C TYR A 5 27.31 27.12 -22.92
N SER A 6 26.37 26.53 -23.67
CA SER A 6 24.94 26.76 -23.46
C SER A 6 24.45 25.89 -22.30
N ALA A 7 24.23 26.48 -21.12
CA ALA A 7 23.55 25.81 -20.03
C ALA A 7 22.05 25.69 -20.37
N ILE A 8 21.55 24.47 -20.52
CA ILE A 8 20.14 24.20 -20.83
C ILE A 8 19.29 24.65 -19.62
N PRO A 9 18.28 25.52 -19.81
CA PRO A 9 17.49 26.02 -18.71
C PRO A 9 16.62 24.93 -18.09
N ARG A 10 16.55 24.92 -16.75
CA ARG A 10 15.98 23.85 -15.91
C ARG A 10 14.49 23.53 -16.15
N PHE A 11 13.72 24.41 -16.78
CA PHE A 11 12.31 24.17 -17.09
C PHE A 11 12.10 23.28 -18.33
N LEU A 12 13.13 23.06 -19.13
CA LEU A 12 13.09 22.14 -20.27
C LEU A 12 13.38 20.68 -19.87
N LEU A 13 13.71 20.43 -18.59
CA LEU A 13 13.96 19.10 -18.07
C LEU A 13 12.68 18.55 -17.40
N PRO A 14 12.29 17.29 -17.65
CA PRO A 14 11.09 16.70 -17.07
C PRO A 14 11.21 16.63 -15.53
N GLN A 15 10.37 17.38 -14.83
CA GLN A 15 10.45 17.54 -13.37
C GLN A 15 9.95 16.32 -12.55
N SER A 16 9.39 15.29 -13.18
CA SER A 16 8.75 14.16 -12.47
C SER A 16 9.01 12.80 -13.13
N GLY A 17 10.27 12.38 -13.20
CA GLY A 17 10.66 11.02 -13.57
C GLY A 17 11.11 10.19 -12.36
N ARG A 18 10.65 8.94 -12.24
CA ARG A 18 11.09 7.97 -11.19
C ARG A 18 12.61 7.77 -11.14
N ILE A 19 13.33 8.08 -12.21
CA ILE A 19 14.79 8.06 -12.33
C ILE A 19 15.51 9.14 -11.49
N TRP A 20 14.86 10.25 -11.13
CA TRP A 20 15.47 11.31 -10.29
C TRP A 20 15.20 11.15 -8.79
N GLN A 21 14.24 10.32 -8.38
CA GLN A 21 13.98 10.04 -6.95
C GLN A 21 15.10 9.21 -6.29
N ARG A 22 15.97 8.56 -7.08
CA ARG A 22 17.11 7.79 -6.56
C ARG A 22 18.39 8.60 -6.32
N ALA A 23 18.48 9.82 -6.86
CA ALA A 23 19.67 10.66 -6.73
C ALA A 23 19.66 11.57 -5.48
N ASN A 24 18.60 11.51 -4.66
CA ASN A 24 18.45 12.31 -3.45
C ASN A 24 18.47 11.48 -2.15
N LEU A 25 19.08 10.28 -2.17
CA LEU A 25 19.62 9.65 -0.96
C LEU A 25 21.03 10.18 -0.69
N GLY A 26 21.13 11.49 -0.50
CA GLY A 26 22.30 12.14 0.07
C GLY A 26 22.32 11.95 1.57
N ASN A 27 23.36 11.27 2.07
CA ASN A 27 23.97 11.40 3.38
C ASN A 27 23.07 11.86 4.54
N LYS A 28 22.28 10.95 5.11
CA LYS A 28 21.90 11.02 6.53
C LYS A 28 22.83 10.12 7.34
N LEU A 29 24.10 10.49 7.40
CA LEU A 29 25.03 10.01 8.41
C LEU A 29 25.92 11.19 8.82
N ARG A 30 25.96 11.47 10.13
CA ARG A 30 26.85 12.40 10.84
C ARG A 30 26.64 13.90 10.61
N SER A 31 26.02 14.54 11.61
CA SER A 31 26.37 15.90 12.02
C SER A 31 26.58 15.90 13.52
N SER A 32 27.74 15.42 13.93
CA SER A 32 28.40 15.79 15.18
C SER A 32 29.29 16.99 14.88
N ASP A 33 29.24 17.98 15.76
CA ASP A 33 30.30 18.95 16.03
C ASP A 33 30.72 19.90 14.90
N LEU A 34 30.18 21.13 14.92
CA LEU A 34 30.98 22.32 14.61
C LEU A 34 30.44 23.54 15.38
N SER A 35 30.97 23.73 16.60
CA SER A 35 31.05 25.06 17.22
C SER A 35 32.43 25.63 16.88
N ALA A 36 32.42 26.66 16.05
CA ALA A 36 33.58 27.48 15.75
C ALA A 36 34.01 28.32 16.97
N VAL A 37 35.25 28.82 16.88
CA VAL A 37 35.90 29.86 17.71
C VAL A 37 36.68 29.33 18.93
N ARG A 38 37.96 29.04 18.71
CA ARG A 38 38.99 28.99 19.76
C ARG A 38 39.67 30.36 19.83
N TYR A 39 39.59 31.02 20.98
CA TYR A 39 40.44 32.18 21.30
C TYR A 39 41.80 31.69 21.77
N ALA A 40 42.84 32.25 21.17
CA ALA A 40 44.22 32.02 21.53
C ALA A 40 44.63 32.92 22.69
N SER A 41 45.18 32.34 23.74
CA SER A 41 46.27 32.94 24.51
C SER A 41 47.11 31.81 25.11
N GLY A 42 48.31 31.66 24.57
CA GLY A 42 49.33 30.79 25.15
C GLY A 42 50.16 31.59 26.14
N VAL A 43 50.31 31.07 27.35
CA VAL A 43 51.56 31.13 28.13
C VAL A 43 51.58 29.87 29.01
N SER A 44 52.65 29.09 28.89
CA SER A 44 52.98 28.00 29.78
C SER A 44 53.72 28.52 31.00
N ARG A 45 53.39 27.99 32.19
CA ARG A 45 54.31 27.35 33.15
C ARG A 45 53.66 27.20 34.53
N ASP A 46 53.72 25.96 35.01
CA ASP A 46 53.80 25.50 36.40
C ASP A 46 53.55 26.50 37.53
N ALA A 47 52.45 26.29 38.27
CA ALA A 47 52.42 26.42 39.73
C ALA A 47 51.17 25.73 40.31
N THR A 48 51.39 24.79 41.22
CA THR A 48 50.38 24.17 42.09
C THR A 48 49.60 25.25 42.86
N GLY A 49 48.34 25.48 42.49
CA GLY A 49 47.45 26.40 43.21
C GLY A 49 46.27 26.82 42.35
N LYS A 50 45.15 26.11 42.44
CA LYS A 50 43.91 26.54 41.76
C LYS A 50 43.44 27.86 42.39
N PRO A 51 43.17 28.92 41.62
CA PRO A 51 42.57 30.13 42.17
C PRO A 51 41.17 29.81 42.72
N ILE A 52 40.86 30.27 43.94
CA ILE A 52 39.51 30.20 44.51
C ILE A 52 38.61 31.10 43.66
N VAL A 53 37.81 30.48 42.79
CA VAL A 53 36.76 31.14 42.02
C VAL A 53 35.45 30.85 42.73
N LEU A 54 34.74 31.89 43.16
CA LEU A 54 33.40 31.78 43.76
C LEU A 54 32.47 30.97 42.84
N GLU A 55 31.78 29.99 43.40
CA GLU A 55 30.79 29.20 42.67
C GLU A 55 29.65 30.13 42.21
N GLN A 56 29.33 30.11 40.91
CA GLN A 56 28.22 30.90 40.40
C GLN A 56 26.92 30.36 41.03
N PRO A 57 26.01 31.24 41.50
CA PRO A 57 24.76 30.81 42.13
C PRO A 57 23.89 30.03 41.14
N GLU A 58 23.19 29.02 41.65
CA GLU A 58 22.33 28.16 40.83
C GLU A 58 21.30 28.98 40.04
N ARG A 59 21.24 28.70 38.73
CA ARG A 59 20.32 29.38 37.81
C ARG A 59 18.89 28.92 38.11
N PHE A 60 18.01 29.86 38.44
CA PHE A 60 16.61 29.59 38.78
C PHE A 60 15.88 28.85 37.65
N ASN A 61 15.45 27.61 37.93
CA ASN A 61 14.64 26.79 37.04
C ASN A 61 13.19 26.81 37.53
N PRO A 62 12.28 27.57 36.89
CA PRO A 62 10.89 27.57 37.32
C PRO A 62 10.28 26.17 37.18
N PRO A 63 9.30 25.81 38.02
CA PRO A 63 8.68 24.49 38.01
C PRO A 63 8.15 24.18 36.62
N SER A 64 8.74 23.15 35.98
CA SER A 64 8.26 22.66 34.70
C SER A 64 6.81 22.20 34.89
N HIS A 65 5.85 22.91 34.30
CA HIS A 65 4.46 22.50 34.34
C HIS A 65 4.34 21.07 33.81
N GLY A 66 3.96 20.13 34.68
CA GLY A 66 3.80 18.73 34.31
C GLY A 66 2.71 18.60 33.26
N ALA A 67 3.05 18.04 32.10
CA ALA A 67 2.09 17.64 31.08
C ALA A 67 1.12 16.62 31.69
N ARG A 68 -0.07 17.08 32.11
CA ARG A 68 -1.08 16.22 32.73
C ARG A 68 -1.64 15.28 31.66
N LEU A 69 -1.17 14.04 31.66
CA LEU A 69 -1.78 12.96 30.88
C LEU A 69 -3.26 12.80 31.27
N PRO A 70 -4.18 12.63 30.29
CA PRO A 70 -5.60 12.44 30.59
C PRO A 70 -5.80 11.17 31.45
N ARG A 71 -6.52 11.31 32.56
CA ARG A 71 -6.73 10.22 33.53
C ARG A 71 -7.56 9.10 32.90
N LYS A 72 -7.00 7.89 32.86
CA LYS A 72 -7.58 6.67 32.25
C LYS A 72 -8.97 6.27 32.78
N ASN A 73 -9.36 6.74 33.97
CA ASN A 73 -10.63 6.39 34.62
C ASN A 73 -11.69 7.50 34.55
N ARG A 74 -11.46 8.58 33.79
CA ARG A 74 -12.50 9.58 33.54
C ARG A 74 -13.22 9.20 32.25
N PRO A 75 -14.56 9.12 32.23
CA PRO A 75 -15.27 8.94 30.96
C PRO A 75 -14.81 10.05 30.02
N GLN A 76 -14.33 9.68 28.83
CA GLN A 76 -13.94 10.60 27.77
C GLN A 76 -15.19 11.26 27.15
N GLN A 77 -16.11 11.72 27.98
CA GLN A 77 -17.12 12.66 27.55
C GLN A 77 -16.39 13.98 27.38
N HIS A 78 -16.31 14.42 26.14
CA HIS A 78 -15.94 15.78 25.75
C HIS A 78 -16.73 16.74 26.65
N GLN A 79 -16.07 17.24 27.68
CA GLN A 79 -16.67 18.16 28.65
C GLN A 79 -16.82 19.49 27.94
N HIS A 80 -17.94 19.63 27.25
CA HIS A 80 -18.40 20.92 26.75
C HIS A 80 -18.53 21.85 27.96
N TYR A 81 -17.89 23.01 27.87
CA TYR A 81 -17.97 24.02 28.90
C TYR A 81 -19.45 24.45 28.99
N GLY A 82 -20.13 24.13 30.09
CA GLY A 82 -21.58 24.34 30.25
C GLY A 82 -22.38 23.13 30.77
N GLY A 83 -21.77 21.94 30.87
CA GLY A 83 -22.46 20.74 31.36
C GLY A 83 -23.26 20.01 30.28
N SER A 84 -24.03 18.99 30.67
CA SER A 84 -24.88 18.23 29.73
C SER A 84 -26.11 19.07 29.35
N LEU A 85 -26.39 19.23 28.06
CA LEU A 85 -27.57 19.94 27.58
C LEU A 85 -28.86 19.24 28.07
N SER A 86 -29.87 20.04 28.43
CA SER A 86 -31.22 19.54 28.67
C SER A 86 -31.76 18.88 27.38
N PRO A 87 -32.61 17.84 27.45
CA PRO A 87 -33.26 17.27 26.27
C PRO A 87 -34.02 18.33 25.44
N GLU A 88 -34.57 19.35 26.10
CA GLU A 88 -35.23 20.48 25.43
C GLU A 88 -34.25 21.33 24.61
N ASP A 89 -33.06 21.59 25.15
CA ASP A 89 -32.02 22.36 24.47
C ASP A 89 -31.49 21.62 23.25
N ILE A 90 -31.35 20.29 23.33
CA ILE A 90 -30.95 19.44 22.20
C ILE A 90 -32.02 19.52 21.10
N ALA A 91 -33.30 19.45 21.45
CA ALA A 91 -34.39 19.57 20.49
C ALA A 91 -34.43 20.96 19.83
N ALA A 92 -34.19 22.03 20.61
CA ALA A 92 -34.09 23.40 20.09
C ALA A 92 -32.87 23.57 19.17
N GLN A 93 -31.72 22.96 19.50
CA GLN A 93 -30.51 23.02 18.70
C GLN A 93 -30.67 22.33 17.34
N LYS A 94 -31.40 21.21 17.27
CA LYS A 94 -31.68 20.51 16.00
C LYS A 94 -32.53 21.33 15.02
N ARG A 95 -33.38 22.24 15.51
CA ARG A 95 -34.26 23.08 14.68
C ARG A 95 -33.64 24.42 14.30
N LYS A 96 -32.52 24.80 14.90
CA LYS A 96 -31.84 26.08 14.61
C LYS A 96 -31.14 25.98 13.26
N GLU A 97 -31.61 26.80 12.32
CA GLU A 97 -31.03 26.93 10.99
C GLU A 97 -30.16 28.19 10.91
N TYR A 98 -28.97 28.04 10.37
CA TYR A 98 -27.98 29.10 10.20
C TYR A 98 -27.42 29.02 8.77
N PRO A 99 -27.01 30.15 8.17
CA PRO A 99 -26.39 30.15 6.85
C PRO A 99 -25.17 29.20 6.80
N GLY A 100 -25.12 28.32 5.79
CA GLY A 100 -24.00 27.40 5.58
C GLY A 100 -24.07 26.06 6.34
N LEU A 101 -25.13 25.81 7.10
CA LEU A 101 -25.39 24.48 7.64
C LEU A 101 -25.86 23.49 6.56
N PRO A 102 -25.64 22.17 6.74
CA PRO A 102 -26.21 21.17 5.85
C PRO A 102 -27.73 21.25 5.86
N ALA A 103 -28.34 20.80 4.76
CA ALA A 103 -29.78 20.85 4.60
C ALA A 103 -30.51 20.15 5.79
N PRO A 104 -31.60 20.75 6.31
CA PRO A 104 -32.28 20.25 7.50
C PRO A 104 -32.96 18.90 7.26
N GLU A 105 -33.18 18.14 8.33
CA GLU A 105 -33.86 16.84 8.28
C GLU A 105 -35.21 16.96 7.56
N GLY A 106 -35.54 15.98 6.71
CA GLY A 106 -36.77 15.99 5.89
C GLY A 106 -36.67 16.74 4.56
N THR A 107 -35.55 17.43 4.28
CA THR A 107 -35.28 17.96 2.94
C THR A 107 -34.65 16.92 2.02
N TRP A 108 -34.82 17.10 0.70
CA TRP A 108 -34.18 16.24 -0.30
C TRP A 108 -32.65 16.28 -0.19
N GLY A 109 -32.07 17.45 0.07
CA GLY A 109 -30.64 17.61 0.26
C GLY A 109 -30.14 16.77 1.45
N HIS A 110 -30.87 16.80 2.57
CA HIS A 110 -30.52 15.99 3.73
C HIS A 110 -30.56 14.49 3.41
N TRP A 111 -31.61 14.03 2.72
CA TRP A 111 -31.71 12.64 2.28
C TRP A 111 -30.55 12.23 1.38
N PHE A 112 -30.20 13.03 0.37
CA PHE A 112 -29.13 12.72 -0.56
C PHE A 112 -27.79 12.56 0.17
N TRP A 113 -27.43 13.51 1.05
CA TRP A 113 -26.17 13.50 1.80
C TRP A 113 -26.08 12.41 2.88
N HIS A 114 -27.21 12.01 3.47
CA HIS A 114 -27.20 11.06 4.60
C HIS A 114 -27.69 9.65 4.25
N SER A 115 -28.18 9.43 3.02
CA SER A 115 -28.62 8.11 2.56
C SER A 115 -27.43 7.17 2.34
N ARG A 116 -27.17 6.29 3.31
CA ARG A 116 -26.11 5.27 3.22
C ARG A 116 -26.30 4.33 2.03
N ALA A 117 -27.56 3.97 1.73
CA ALA A 117 -27.90 3.09 0.62
C ALA A 117 -27.53 3.73 -0.73
N LEU A 118 -27.79 5.03 -0.90
CA LEU A 118 -27.42 5.77 -2.11
C LEU A 118 -25.92 5.85 -2.28
N HIS A 119 -25.18 6.21 -1.22
CA HIS A 119 -23.73 6.27 -1.30
C HIS A 119 -23.12 4.90 -1.60
N LEU A 120 -23.64 3.85 -0.96
CA LEU A 120 -23.17 2.49 -1.19
C LEU A 120 -23.47 2.01 -2.62
N SER A 121 -24.64 2.32 -3.18
CA SER A 121 -24.96 1.94 -4.55
C SER A 121 -24.10 2.68 -5.57
N ILE A 122 -23.81 3.96 -5.34
CA ILE A 122 -22.91 4.74 -6.20
C ILE A 122 -21.46 4.22 -6.10
N THR A 123 -20.95 4.01 -4.88
CA THR A 123 -19.56 3.53 -4.72
C THR A 123 -19.40 2.11 -5.23
N MET A 124 -20.31 1.20 -4.88
CA MET A 124 -20.27 -0.17 -5.37
C MET A 124 -20.49 -0.23 -6.89
N GLY A 125 -21.41 0.57 -7.42
CA GLY A 125 -21.70 0.66 -8.86
C GLY A 125 -20.52 1.20 -9.67
N THR A 126 -19.83 2.24 -9.17
CA THR A 126 -18.64 2.80 -9.82
C THR A 126 -17.45 1.83 -9.78
N LEU A 127 -17.22 1.15 -8.65
CA LEU A 127 -16.16 0.15 -8.56
C LEU A 127 -16.45 -1.07 -9.44
N ALA A 128 -17.68 -1.58 -9.43
CA ALA A 128 -18.08 -2.71 -10.26
C ALA A 128 -17.99 -2.38 -11.76
N SER A 129 -18.44 -1.20 -12.19
CA SER A 129 -18.34 -0.80 -13.60
C SER A 129 -16.89 -0.62 -14.04
N LEU A 130 -16.03 -0.05 -13.20
CA LEU A 130 -14.60 0.07 -13.49
C LEU A 130 -13.93 -1.30 -13.57
N ALA A 131 -14.26 -2.23 -12.67
CA ALA A 131 -13.74 -3.60 -12.69
C ALA A 131 -14.16 -4.36 -13.96
N ILE A 132 -15.43 -4.22 -14.37
CA ILE A 132 -15.91 -4.81 -15.63
C ILE A 132 -15.20 -4.16 -16.83
N PHE A 133 -15.04 -2.84 -16.84
CA PHE A 133 -14.35 -2.13 -17.92
C PHE A 133 -12.90 -2.58 -18.07
N THR A 134 -12.15 -2.65 -16.97
CA THR A 134 -10.75 -3.11 -17.01
C THR A 134 -10.65 -4.59 -17.39
N MET A 135 -11.57 -5.43 -16.93
CA MET A 135 -11.66 -6.83 -17.33
C MET A 135 -11.89 -6.99 -18.84
N VAL A 136 -12.85 -6.25 -19.41
CA VAL A 136 -13.14 -6.25 -20.85
C VAL A 136 -11.93 -5.75 -21.64
N GLU A 137 -11.33 -4.64 -21.23
CA GLU A 137 -10.18 -4.08 -21.92
C GLU A 137 -8.95 -5.02 -21.86
N ASN A 138 -8.74 -5.69 -20.72
CA ASN A 138 -7.69 -6.70 -20.60
C ASN A 138 -7.98 -7.92 -21.50
N PHE A 139 -9.22 -8.38 -21.55
CA PHE A 139 -9.65 -9.48 -22.41
C PHE A 139 -9.41 -9.14 -23.90
N ARG A 140 -9.80 -7.94 -24.36
CA ARG A 140 -9.56 -7.48 -25.73
C ARG A 140 -8.08 -7.47 -26.12
N ARG A 141 -7.18 -7.20 -25.17
CA ARG A 141 -5.72 -7.14 -25.42
C ARG A 141 -5.01 -8.50 -25.31
N THR A 142 -5.53 -9.42 -24.52
CA THR A 142 -4.84 -10.70 -24.19
C THR A 142 -5.39 -11.89 -24.95
N THR A 143 -6.60 -11.78 -25.51
CA THR A 143 -7.24 -12.88 -26.23
C THR A 143 -6.57 -13.12 -27.59
N PRO A 144 -6.32 -14.38 -27.96
CA PRO A 144 -5.79 -14.72 -29.28
C PRO A 144 -6.85 -14.57 -30.40
N PHE A 145 -8.12 -14.39 -30.04
CA PHE A 145 -9.27 -14.27 -30.94
C PHE A 145 -9.90 -12.85 -30.87
N ALA A 146 -9.07 -11.83 -30.67
CA ALA A 146 -9.52 -10.45 -30.48
C ALA A 146 -10.18 -9.85 -31.74
N ASP A 147 -9.86 -10.38 -32.91
CA ASP A 147 -10.42 -10.04 -34.22
C ASP A 147 -11.86 -10.52 -34.41
N MET A 148 -12.26 -11.57 -33.71
CA MET A 148 -13.62 -12.12 -33.75
C MET A 148 -14.62 -11.36 -32.85
N LEU A 149 -14.14 -10.38 -32.08
CA LEU A 149 -15.00 -9.60 -31.20
C LEU A 149 -15.83 -8.59 -32.00
N PRO A 150 -17.12 -8.42 -31.67
CA PRO A 150 -17.97 -7.45 -32.36
C PRO A 150 -17.47 -6.02 -32.15
N SER A 151 -17.70 -5.17 -33.15
CA SER A 151 -17.32 -3.77 -33.10
C SER A 151 -18.12 -3.01 -32.03
N GLY A 152 -17.59 -1.88 -31.58
CA GLY A 152 -18.30 -1.01 -30.63
C GLY A 152 -19.67 -0.52 -31.15
N SER A 153 -19.83 -0.41 -32.47
CA SER A 153 -21.11 -0.10 -33.14
C SER A 153 -22.13 -1.21 -33.00
N ASP A 154 -21.68 -2.46 -33.15
CA ASP A 154 -22.54 -3.64 -33.27
C ASP A 154 -23.28 -3.91 -31.95
N TYR A 155 -22.66 -3.56 -30.81
CA TYR A 155 -23.32 -3.60 -29.51
C TYR A 155 -24.54 -2.68 -29.40
N ARG A 156 -24.61 -1.60 -30.20
CA ARG A 156 -25.77 -0.69 -30.22
C ARG A 156 -26.85 -1.17 -31.19
N GLU A 157 -26.45 -1.68 -32.34
CA GLU A 157 -27.39 -2.12 -33.39
C GLU A 157 -27.98 -3.50 -33.08
N GLN A 158 -27.13 -4.42 -32.61
CA GLN A 158 -27.46 -5.82 -32.37
C GLN A 158 -26.92 -6.28 -31.00
N PRO A 159 -27.52 -5.80 -29.90
CA PRO A 159 -27.00 -6.06 -28.55
C PRO A 159 -26.98 -7.55 -28.20
N PHE A 160 -28.01 -8.30 -28.59
CA PHE A 160 -28.12 -9.72 -28.26
C PHE A 160 -27.16 -10.60 -29.05
N GLU A 161 -27.00 -10.37 -30.36
CA GLU A 161 -26.04 -11.13 -31.18
C GLU A 161 -24.60 -10.82 -30.75
N SER A 162 -24.28 -9.55 -30.50
CA SER A 162 -22.96 -9.14 -29.99
C SER A 162 -22.62 -9.77 -28.64
N MET A 163 -23.60 -10.00 -27.77
CA MET A 163 -23.39 -10.72 -26.52
C MET A 163 -23.13 -12.22 -26.73
N ARG A 164 -23.81 -12.84 -27.69
CA ARG A 164 -23.59 -14.25 -28.03
C ARG A 164 -22.21 -14.47 -28.63
N THR A 165 -21.80 -13.63 -29.59
CA THR A 165 -20.46 -13.72 -30.20
C THR A 165 -19.36 -13.50 -29.16
N LEU A 166 -19.53 -12.55 -28.23
CA LEU A 166 -18.59 -12.39 -27.11
C LEU A 166 -18.51 -13.67 -26.26
N TYR A 167 -19.64 -14.29 -25.94
CA TYR A 167 -19.67 -15.52 -25.16
C TYR A 167 -18.97 -16.68 -25.88
N GLU A 168 -19.19 -16.82 -27.19
CA GLU A 168 -18.51 -17.81 -28.03
C GLU A 168 -16.99 -17.60 -28.04
N VAL A 169 -16.53 -16.36 -28.22
CA VAL A 169 -15.09 -16.02 -28.17
C VAL A 169 -14.51 -16.28 -26.79
N TRP A 170 -15.25 -15.99 -25.72
CA TRP A 170 -14.84 -16.31 -24.35
C TRP A 170 -14.69 -17.82 -24.15
N GLN A 171 -15.66 -18.61 -24.60
CA GLN A 171 -15.59 -20.07 -24.54
C GLN A 171 -14.41 -20.61 -25.35
N LEU A 172 -14.19 -20.10 -26.56
CA LEU A 172 -13.08 -20.48 -27.43
C LEU A 172 -11.73 -20.17 -26.77
N THR A 173 -11.62 -19.02 -26.10
CA THR A 173 -10.43 -18.64 -25.34
C THR A 173 -10.18 -19.62 -24.18
N GLN A 174 -11.22 -20.05 -23.46
CA GLN A 174 -11.08 -21.06 -22.41
C GLN A 174 -10.63 -22.41 -22.97
N LEU A 175 -11.22 -22.85 -24.09
CA LEU A 175 -10.82 -24.07 -24.78
C LEU A 175 -9.34 -23.99 -25.18
N HIS A 176 -8.90 -22.90 -25.82
CA HIS A 176 -7.51 -22.68 -26.20
C HIS A 176 -6.54 -22.70 -25.01
N ASN A 177 -6.89 -22.03 -23.91
CA ASN A 177 -6.06 -22.05 -22.71
C ASN A 177 -6.00 -23.47 -22.11
N SER A 178 -7.12 -24.20 -22.13
CA SER A 178 -7.17 -25.58 -21.65
C SER A 178 -6.30 -26.51 -22.49
N THR A 179 -6.26 -26.36 -23.82
CA THR A 179 -5.43 -27.18 -24.70
C THR A 179 -3.96 -26.88 -24.46
N ILE A 180 -3.57 -25.61 -24.35
CA ILE A 180 -2.19 -25.21 -24.00
C ILE A 180 -1.76 -25.82 -22.67
N VAL A 181 -2.63 -25.76 -21.64
CA VAL A 181 -2.31 -26.32 -20.33
C VAL A 181 -2.23 -27.85 -20.39
N ALA A 182 -3.14 -28.51 -21.12
CA ALA A 182 -3.10 -29.96 -21.31
C ALA A 182 -1.81 -30.40 -22.03
N GLU A 183 -1.37 -29.68 -23.06
CA GLU A 183 -0.11 -29.93 -23.75
C GLU A 183 1.10 -29.74 -22.83
N LYS A 184 1.12 -28.67 -22.03
CA LYS A 184 2.19 -28.44 -21.03
C LYS A 184 2.24 -29.57 -20.01
N ARG A 185 1.08 -30.03 -19.53
CA ARG A 185 0.99 -31.17 -18.59
C ARG A 185 1.49 -32.45 -19.25
N ARG A 186 1.08 -32.73 -20.48
CA ARG A 186 1.56 -33.89 -21.26
C ARG A 186 3.07 -33.90 -21.37
N LYS A 187 3.69 -32.78 -21.78
CA LYS A 187 5.15 -32.64 -21.86
C LYS A 187 5.83 -32.93 -20.51
N SER A 188 5.26 -32.41 -19.41
CA SER A 188 5.83 -32.66 -18.07
C SER A 188 5.75 -34.13 -17.66
N VAL A 189 4.66 -34.83 -18.01
CA VAL A 189 4.49 -36.27 -17.75
C VAL A 189 5.46 -37.08 -18.59
N ASP A 190 5.59 -36.76 -19.89
CA ASP A 190 6.54 -37.42 -20.79
C ASP A 190 7.99 -37.25 -20.29
N ASP A 191 8.35 -36.07 -19.80
CA ASP A 191 9.67 -35.82 -19.21
C ASP A 191 9.90 -36.62 -17.91
N VAL A 192 8.87 -36.79 -17.07
CA VAL A 192 8.97 -37.63 -15.87
C VAL A 192 9.11 -39.10 -16.25
N ALA A 193 8.37 -39.56 -17.27
CA ALA A 193 8.45 -40.93 -17.78
C ALA A 193 9.86 -41.23 -18.32
N LYS A 194 10.41 -40.36 -19.17
CA LYS A 194 11.80 -40.49 -19.66
C LYS A 194 12.83 -40.55 -18.54
N ARG A 195 12.67 -39.71 -17.49
CA ARG A 195 13.56 -39.77 -16.32
C ARG A 195 13.40 -41.08 -15.54
N ALA A 196 12.20 -41.62 -15.46
CA ALA A 196 11.96 -42.91 -14.82
C ALA A 196 12.61 -44.05 -15.62
N GLU A 197 12.46 -44.06 -16.94
CA GLU A 197 13.11 -45.02 -17.84
C GLU A 197 14.62 -44.93 -17.76
N TYR A 198 15.18 -43.71 -17.78
CA TYR A 198 16.62 -43.49 -17.63
C TYR A 198 17.15 -44.08 -16.31
N ARG A 199 16.44 -43.84 -15.19
CA ARG A 199 16.80 -44.42 -13.89
C ARG A 199 16.76 -45.95 -13.90
N LYS A 200 15.72 -46.54 -14.50
CA LYS A 200 15.58 -48.00 -14.64
C LYS A 200 16.73 -48.59 -15.47
N ALA A 201 17.05 -47.99 -16.61
CA ALA A 201 18.10 -48.47 -17.51
C ALA A 201 19.51 -48.38 -16.89
N HIS A 202 19.76 -47.38 -16.04
CA HIS A 202 21.05 -47.20 -15.35
C HIS A 202 21.10 -47.89 -13.98
N GLY A 203 20.13 -48.75 -13.64
CA GLY A 203 20.11 -49.48 -12.37
C GLY A 203 19.97 -48.58 -11.13
N LEU A 204 19.56 -47.32 -11.30
CA LEU A 204 19.29 -46.35 -10.24
C LEU A 204 17.85 -46.46 -9.70
N GLU A 205 17.16 -47.56 -10.01
CA GLU A 205 15.87 -47.86 -9.38
C GLU A 205 16.15 -48.26 -7.92
N GLN A 206 16.23 -47.25 -7.06
CA GLN A 206 16.31 -47.46 -5.63
C GLN A 206 15.06 -48.21 -5.19
N SER A 207 15.24 -49.39 -4.62
CA SER A 207 14.23 -50.30 -4.05
C SER A 207 13.49 -49.72 -2.83
N GLY A 208 13.22 -48.42 -2.82
CA GLY A 208 12.64 -47.67 -1.72
C GLY A 208 11.67 -46.64 -2.26
N GLY A 209 10.54 -47.11 -2.79
CA GLY A 209 9.40 -46.26 -3.11
C GLY A 209 8.91 -45.52 -1.86
N LEU A 210 8.51 -44.25 -2.03
CA LEU A 210 7.71 -43.48 -1.06
C LEU A 210 8.33 -43.21 0.33
N GLY A 211 9.64 -43.38 0.55
CA GLY A 211 10.27 -43.18 1.87
C GLY A 211 10.87 -41.79 2.17
N ASN A 212 11.33 -41.04 1.17
CA ASN A 212 12.17 -39.85 1.40
C ASN A 212 11.44 -38.49 1.43
N TRP A 213 10.13 -38.44 1.13
CA TRP A 213 9.33 -37.23 1.32
C TRP A 213 8.55 -37.20 2.63
N THR A 214 8.40 -38.34 3.30
CA THR A 214 7.76 -38.47 4.62
C THR A 214 8.78 -38.42 5.77
N ALA A 215 10.04 -38.79 5.53
CA ALA A 215 11.08 -38.80 6.56
C ALA A 215 11.59 -37.41 6.98
N LYS A 216 11.26 -36.33 6.25
CA LYS A 216 11.66 -34.96 6.59
C LYS A 216 10.58 -34.18 7.36
N GLY A 217 9.71 -34.88 8.09
CA GLY A 217 8.64 -34.28 8.91
C GLY A 217 8.79 -34.47 10.42
N ASN A 218 9.57 -35.45 10.90
CA ASN A 218 9.53 -35.91 12.30
C ASN A 218 10.89 -35.87 13.00
N GLY A 219 11.63 -34.75 12.91
CA GLY A 219 12.98 -34.69 13.49
C GLY A 219 13.50 -33.32 13.89
N GLU A 220 12.65 -32.30 14.07
CA GLU A 220 13.10 -31.02 14.63
C GLU A 220 12.00 -30.41 15.51
N ILE A 221 11.97 -30.87 16.77
CA ILE A 221 11.24 -30.22 17.85
C ILE A 221 12.12 -29.06 18.34
N LEU A 222 11.91 -27.86 17.81
CA LEU A 222 12.43 -26.61 18.37
C LEU A 222 11.37 -25.50 18.23
N GLN A 223 10.78 -25.16 19.38
CA GLN A 223 10.06 -23.96 19.85
C GLN A 223 9.52 -22.89 18.86
N PRO A 224 8.38 -22.24 19.20
CA PRO A 224 7.63 -21.39 18.28
C PRO A 224 8.21 -19.98 18.19
N GLU A 225 8.98 -19.71 17.14
CA GLU A 225 9.32 -18.34 16.74
C GLU A 225 8.12 -17.74 15.98
N SER A 226 7.45 -16.84 16.68
CA SER A 226 6.44 -15.93 16.17
C SER A 226 7.04 -15.04 15.08
N GLY A 227 6.44 -15.06 13.88
CA GLY A 227 6.67 -14.01 12.90
C GLY A 227 7.18 -14.47 11.54
N LYS A 228 6.41 -15.31 10.84
CA LYS A 228 6.45 -15.32 9.37
C LYS A 228 5.06 -15.01 8.83
N ARG A 229 4.94 -13.75 8.42
CA ARG A 229 3.81 -13.13 7.73
C ARG A 229 3.30 -14.06 6.64
N GLU A 230 2.03 -14.43 6.76
CA GLU A 230 1.27 -15.10 5.73
C GLU A 230 1.37 -14.29 4.44
N LYS A 231 1.97 -14.90 3.43
CA LYS A 231 1.93 -14.37 2.06
C LYS A 231 0.52 -14.65 1.57
N TRP A 232 -0.36 -13.68 1.83
CA TRP A 232 -1.68 -13.62 1.24
C TRP A 232 -1.59 -13.81 -0.27
N PHE A 233 -2.35 -14.77 -0.78
CA PHE A 233 -2.55 -15.03 -2.19
C PHE A 233 -3.20 -13.80 -2.82
N GLY A 234 -2.38 -12.99 -3.48
CA GLY A 234 -2.84 -11.92 -4.38
C GLY A 234 -3.49 -12.54 -5.61
N ILE A 235 -4.79 -12.77 -5.51
CA ILE A 235 -5.70 -12.89 -6.64
C ILE A 235 -6.73 -11.78 -6.43
N PHE A 236 -6.40 -10.59 -6.94
CA PHE A 236 -7.26 -9.60 -7.58
C PHE A 236 -6.34 -8.57 -8.26
#